data_AF-A0A8T7FMD1-F1
#
_entry.id   AF-A0A8T7FMD1-F1
#
_cell.length_a   1.000
_cell.length_b   1.000
_cell.length_c   1.000
_cell.angle_alpha   90.00
_cell.angle_beta   90.00
_cell.angle_gamma   90.00
#
_symmetry.space_group_name_H-M   'P 1'
#
loop_
_entity.id
_entity.type
_entity.pdbx_description
1 polymer ?
#
loop_
_entity_poly.entity_id
_entity_poly.type
_entity_poly.pdbx_seq_one_letter_code
_entity_poly.pdbx_strand_id
1 'polypeptide(L)'
;MNVLHRSVNVFLIHSHADRKIVHRLYRRMKRDGINAWMDVESLQPGRDWQNEIRRALLECDAVVVCLSQRFNQRQGYRHVELRIALEKARSFPDEVFIIPVRLEACDMPDVLSHLHRVDLFEAGGYKGLIRALREFG
;
A
#
# COMPACT_ATOMS: atom_id res chain seq x y z
N MET A 1 6.23 -6.25 -31.45
CA MET A 1 4.88 -6.18 -30.84
C MET A 1 5.01 -5.44 -29.52
N ASN A 2 4.46 -4.23 -29.43
CA ASN A 2 4.52 -3.43 -28.21
C ASN A 2 3.34 -3.86 -27.34
N VAL A 3 3.57 -4.78 -26.41
CA VAL A 3 2.56 -5.16 -25.42
C VAL A 3 2.50 -4.00 -24.43
N LEU A 4 1.42 -3.22 -24.47
CA LEU A 4 1.18 -2.20 -23.45
C LEU A 4 0.96 -2.95 -22.13
N HIS A 5 1.99 -3.03 -21.28
CA HIS A 5 1.82 -3.55 -19.92
C HIS A 5 0.83 -2.64 -19.18
N ARG A 6 -0.19 -3.25 -18.58
CA ARG A 6 -1.15 -2.51 -17.77
C ARG A 6 -0.39 -1.98 -16.54
N SER A 7 -0.52 -0.68 -16.28
CA SER A 7 0.05 -0.11 -15.06
C SER A 7 -0.70 -0.63 -13.84
N VAL A 8 0.02 -1.24 -12.89
CA VAL A 8 -0.55 -1.78 -11.65
C VAL A 8 -0.97 -0.64 -10.73
N ASN A 9 -2.23 -0.66 -10.29
CA ASN A 9 -2.80 0.31 -9.36
C ASN A 9 -2.55 -0.13 -7.92
N VAL A 10 -1.82 0.68 -7.15
CA VAL A 10 -1.41 0.31 -5.79
C VAL A 10 -1.89 1.35 -4.78
N PHE A 11 -2.62 0.92 -3.76
CA PHE A 11 -3.07 1.78 -2.67
C PHE A 11 -2.07 1.73 -1.50
N LEU A 12 -1.59 2.90 -1.03
CA LEU A 12 -0.62 2.99 0.08
C LEU A 12 -1.32 3.33 1.41
N ILE A 13 -1.46 2.35 2.30
CA ILE A 13 -1.89 2.59 3.68
C ILE A 13 -0.67 2.98 4.51
N HIS A 14 -0.72 4.12 5.20
CA HIS A 14 0.43 4.59 6.00
C HIS A 14 0.01 5.54 7.11
N SER A 15 0.84 5.68 8.15
CA SER A 15 0.57 6.65 9.21
C SER A 15 0.81 8.08 8.73
N HIS A 16 0.00 9.03 9.21
CA HIS A 16 0.24 10.45 8.95
C HIS A 16 1.66 10.89 9.39
N ALA A 17 2.21 10.26 10.43
CA ALA A 17 3.57 10.53 10.90
C ALA A 17 4.65 10.03 9.91
N ASP A 18 4.31 9.08 9.04
CA ASP A 18 5.19 8.50 8.02
C ASP A 18 5.02 9.13 6.64
N ARG A 19 4.17 10.16 6.51
CA ARG A 19 3.87 10.84 5.23
C ARG A 19 5.14 11.20 4.45
N LYS A 20 6.17 11.75 5.11
CA LYS A 20 7.42 12.15 4.44
C LYS A 20 8.17 10.98 3.81
N ILE A 21 8.24 9.83 4.48
CA ILE A 21 8.95 8.65 3.97
C ILE A 21 8.11 7.92 2.92
N VAL A 22 6.80 7.81 3.13
CA VAL A 22 5.87 7.18 2.17
C VAL A 22 5.76 7.99 0.89
N HIS A 23 5.78 9.32 0.95
CA HIS A 23 5.79 10.16 -0.24
C HIS A 23 7.08 9.97 -1.08
N ARG A 24 8.23 9.66 -0.46
CA ARG A 24 9.44 9.28 -1.21
C ARG A 24 9.27 7.93 -1.90
N LEU A 25 8.66 6.96 -1.22
CA LEU A 25 8.33 5.65 -1.79
C LEU A 25 7.37 5.80 -2.98
N TYR A 26 6.27 6.54 -2.81
CA TYR A 26 5.30 6.88 -3.86
C TYR A 26 5.99 7.42 -5.13
N ARG A 27 6.84 8.45 -4.99
CA ARG A 27 7.54 9.05 -6.14
C ARG A 27 8.53 8.08 -6.80
N ARG A 28 9.10 7.14 -6.03
CA ARG A 28 9.99 6.11 -6.57
C ARG A 28 9.18 5.07 -7.35
N MET A 29 8.08 4.59 -6.78
CA MET A 29 7.17 3.63 -7.42
C MET A 29 6.61 4.17 -8.75
N LYS A 30 6.18 5.44 -8.78
CA LYS A 30 5.71 6.12 -10.01
C LYS A 30 6.76 6.16 -11.10
N ARG A 31 8.03 6.46 -10.75
CA ARG A 31 9.14 6.45 -11.70
C ARG A 31 9.41 5.06 -12.28
N ASP A 32 9.11 4.01 -11.53
CA ASP A 32 9.30 2.62 -11.94
C ASP A 32 8.06 1.99 -12.59
N GLY A 33 7.08 2.81 -12.96
CA GLY A 33 5.89 2.41 -13.73
C GLY A 33 4.74 1.87 -12.89
N ILE A 34 4.75 2.04 -11.57
CA ILE A 34 3.64 1.66 -10.70
C ILE A 34 2.69 2.83 -10.49
N ASN A 35 1.39 2.62 -10.70
CA ASN A 35 0.37 3.63 -10.42
C ASN A 35 0.00 3.63 -8.93
N ALA A 36 0.91 4.16 -8.10
CA ALA A 36 0.65 4.33 -6.68
C ALA A 36 -0.42 5.41 -6.40
N TRP A 37 -1.20 5.22 -5.36
CA TRP A 37 -2.23 6.14 -4.85
C TRP A 37 -1.98 6.41 -3.35
N MET A 38 -2.06 7.69 -2.95
CA MET A 38 -2.07 8.11 -1.54
C MET A 38 -2.93 9.36 -1.36
N ASP A 39 -3.62 9.45 -0.23
CA ASP A 39 -4.59 10.50 0.14
C ASP A 39 -4.11 11.94 -0.15
N VAL A 40 -2.89 12.28 0.28
CA VAL A 40 -2.30 13.62 0.15
C VAL A 40 -2.15 14.08 -1.30
N GLU A 41 -1.88 13.15 -2.22
CA GLU A 41 -1.57 13.46 -3.62
C GLU A 41 -2.78 13.27 -4.53
N SER A 42 -3.75 12.44 -4.11
CA SER A 42 -4.84 11.98 -4.97
C SER A 42 -6.20 12.62 -4.66
N LEU A 43 -6.38 13.24 -3.50
CA LEU A 43 -7.66 13.85 -3.13
C LEU A 43 -7.82 15.25 -3.75
N GLN A 44 -8.91 15.46 -4.50
CA GLN A 44 -9.28 16.78 -5.02
C GLN A 44 -10.08 17.58 -3.98
N PRO A 45 -9.80 18.89 -3.80
CA PRO A 45 -10.62 19.76 -2.95
C PRO A 45 -12.10 19.74 -3.37
N GLY A 46 -13.00 19.64 -2.39
CA GLY A 46 -14.45 19.64 -2.61
C GLY A 46 -15.07 18.27 -2.93
N ARG A 47 -14.27 17.19 -3.05
CA ARG A 47 -14.78 15.81 -3.12
C ARG A 47 -15.02 15.25 -1.73
N ASP A 48 -15.96 14.30 -1.64
CA ASP A 48 -16.10 13.46 -0.46
C ASP A 48 -14.89 12.50 -0.38
N TRP A 49 -13.93 12.91 0.43
CA TRP A 49 -12.67 12.21 0.61
C TRP A 49 -12.84 10.77 1.10
N GLN A 50 -13.90 10.45 1.84
CA GLN A 50 -14.13 9.09 2.34
C GLN A 50 -14.52 8.15 1.20
N ASN A 51 -15.39 8.63 0.32
CA ASN A 51 -15.84 7.88 -0.85
C ASN A 51 -14.71 7.68 -1.86
N GLU A 52 -13.88 8.70 -2.10
CA GLU A 52 -12.69 8.61 -2.95
C GLU A 52 -11.68 7.57 -2.44
N ILE A 53 -11.35 7.59 -1.15
CA ILE A 53 -10.46 6.59 -0.54
C ILE A 53 -11.03 5.19 -0.70
N ARG A 54 -12.30 5.00 -0.32
CA ARG A 54 -12.96 3.69 -0.40
C ARG A 54 -12.95 3.17 -1.83
N ARG A 55 -13.28 4.02 -2.80
CA ARG A 55 -13.28 3.69 -4.22
C ARG A 55 -11.89 3.29 -4.69
N ALA A 56 -10.87 4.10 -4.43
CA ALA A 56 -9.49 3.81 -4.83
C ALA A 56 -8.98 2.48 -4.24
N LEU A 57 -9.34 2.17 -3.00
CA LEU A 57 -8.97 0.91 -2.35
C LEU A 57 -9.72 -0.29 -2.96
N LEU A 58 -11.00 -0.13 -3.31
CA LEU A 58 -11.78 -1.18 -3.97
C LEU A 58 -11.35 -1.41 -5.43
N GLU A 59 -10.89 -0.38 -6.14
CA GLU A 59 -10.47 -0.46 -7.55
C GLU A 59 -8.97 -0.78 -7.73
N CYS A 60 -8.15 -0.77 -6.66
CA CYS A 60 -6.73 -1.11 -6.77
C CYS A 60 -6.47 -2.62 -6.97
N ASP A 61 -5.34 -2.91 -7.60
CA ASP A 61 -4.85 -4.28 -7.84
C ASP A 61 -4.14 -4.83 -6.59
N ALA A 62 -3.44 -3.97 -5.85
CA ALA A 62 -2.75 -4.33 -4.62
C ALA A 62 -2.79 -3.22 -3.56
N VAL A 63 -2.73 -3.62 -2.30
CA VAL A 63 -2.58 -2.72 -1.14
C VAL A 63 -1.20 -2.92 -0.53
N VAL A 64 -0.45 -1.83 -0.38
CA VAL A 64 0.81 -1.82 0.37
C VAL A 64 0.58 -1.17 1.72
N VAL A 65 0.77 -1.94 2.79
CA VAL A 65 0.63 -1.45 4.18
C VAL A 65 2.00 -1.05 4.71
N CYS A 66 2.25 0.25 4.80
CA CYS A 66 3.51 0.81 5.27
C CYS A 66 3.56 0.84 6.80
N LEU A 67 4.33 -0.07 7.37
CA LEU A 67 4.50 -0.28 8.80
C LEU A 67 5.69 0.50 9.36
N SER A 68 5.49 1.06 10.54
CA SER A 68 6.48 1.75 11.38
C SER A 68 6.12 1.51 12.84
N GLN A 69 6.98 1.86 13.78
CA GLN A 69 6.64 1.82 15.20
C GLN A 69 5.41 2.67 15.53
N ARG A 70 5.17 3.74 14.74
CA ARG A 70 4.03 4.66 14.89
C ARG A 70 2.75 4.14 14.24
N PHE A 71 2.85 3.11 13.40
CA PHE A 71 1.68 2.50 12.77
C PHE A 71 0.74 1.92 13.83
N ASN A 72 1.30 1.20 14.81
CA ASN A 72 0.57 0.48 15.85
C ASN A 72 0.10 1.38 17.02
N GLN A 73 0.65 2.58 17.15
CA GLN A 73 0.49 3.42 18.36
C GLN A 73 -0.78 4.30 18.39
N ARG A 74 -1.63 4.33 17.35
CA ARG A 74 -2.79 5.26 17.31
C ARG A 74 -4.04 4.67 16.68
N GLN A 75 -5.21 5.05 17.23
CA GLN A 75 -6.50 4.98 16.54
C GLN A 75 -6.60 6.08 15.46
N GLY A 76 -7.21 5.78 14.32
CA GLY A 76 -7.34 6.69 13.17
C GLY A 76 -7.88 6.00 11.91
N TYR A 77 -8.12 6.78 10.85
CA TYR A 77 -8.77 6.32 9.61
C TYR A 77 -8.09 5.14 8.91
N ARG A 78 -6.78 4.96 9.10
CA ARG A 78 -6.04 3.78 8.63
C ARG A 78 -6.61 2.45 9.10
N HIS A 79 -7.22 2.40 10.28
CA HIS A 79 -7.88 1.17 10.76
C HIS A 79 -9.09 0.84 9.90
N VAL A 80 -9.77 1.86 9.35
CA VAL A 80 -10.87 1.68 8.39
C VAL A 80 -10.32 1.19 7.05
N GLU A 81 -9.28 1.83 6.51
CA GLU A 81 -8.64 1.39 5.25
C GLU A 81 -8.12 -0.04 5.36
N LEU A 82 -7.37 -0.35 6.43
CA LEU A 82 -6.83 -1.69 6.67
C LEU A 82 -7.95 -2.72 6.80
N ARG A 83 -9.04 -2.39 7.51
CA ARG A 83 -10.21 -3.27 7.61
C ARG A 83 -10.85 -3.53 6.25
N ILE A 84 -11.07 -2.51 5.43
CA ILE A 84 -11.65 -2.68 4.08
C ILE A 84 -10.71 -3.54 3.22
N ALA A 85 -9.39 -3.31 3.30
CA ALA A 85 -8.41 -4.09 2.58
C ALA A 85 -8.43 -5.57 3.01
N LEU A 86 -8.50 -5.83 4.32
CA LEU A 86 -8.62 -7.19 4.87
C LEU A 86 -9.95 -7.85 4.45
N GLU A 87 -11.07 -7.12 4.48
CA GLU A 87 -12.37 -7.61 4.00
C GLU A 87 -12.31 -8.01 2.53
N LYS A 88 -11.71 -7.16 1.67
CA LYS A 88 -11.50 -7.46 0.24
C LYS A 88 -10.58 -8.67 0.06
N ALA A 89 -9.46 -8.76 0.79
CA ALA A 89 -8.55 -9.90 0.71
C ALA A 89 -9.25 -11.23 1.02
N ARG A 90 -10.19 -11.24 1.98
CA ARG A 90 -10.97 -12.45 2.33
C ARG A 90 -11.89 -12.93 1.21
N SER A 91 -12.26 -12.07 0.26
CA SER A 91 -13.03 -12.46 -0.93
C SER A 91 -12.18 -13.18 -1.98
N PHE A 92 -10.85 -13.11 -1.88
CA PHE A 92 -9.89 -13.71 -2.82
C PHE A 92 -8.78 -14.44 -2.04
N PRO A 93 -9.10 -15.54 -1.32
CA PRO A 93 -8.17 -16.15 -0.36
C PRO A 93 -6.88 -16.72 -0.99
N ASP A 94 -6.92 -17.07 -2.28
CA ASP A 94 -5.79 -17.63 -3.02
C ASP A 94 -4.98 -16.55 -3.78
N GLU A 95 -5.39 -15.28 -3.70
CA GLU A 95 -4.73 -14.16 -4.38
C GLU A 95 -3.96 -13.29 -3.40
N VAL A 96 -2.73 -12.93 -3.76
CA VAL A 96 -1.98 -11.91 -3.02
C VAL A 96 -2.68 -10.59 -3.27
N PHE A 97 -3.16 -9.92 -2.22
CA PHE A 97 -3.75 -8.58 -2.33
C PHE A 97 -3.08 -7.55 -1.41
N ILE A 98 -2.61 -8.00 -0.23
CA ILE A 98 -1.98 -7.14 0.77
C ILE A 98 -0.49 -7.47 0.87
N ILE A 99 0.35 -6.45 0.74
CA ILE A 99 1.80 -6.54 0.93
C ILE A 99 2.21 -5.67 2.12
N PRO A 100 2.51 -6.27 3.29
CA PRO A 100 3.11 -5.56 4.41
C PRO A 100 4.52 -5.08 4.05
N VAL A 101 4.80 -3.81 4.30
CA VAL A 101 6.09 -3.18 4.00
C VAL A 101 6.58 -2.42 5.23
N ARG A 102 7.70 -2.83 5.82
CA ARG A 102 8.29 -2.11 6.94
C ARG A 102 9.21 -0.98 6.45
N LEU A 103 8.94 0.22 6.95
CA LEU A 103 9.74 1.42 6.72
C LEU A 103 11.00 1.45 7.60
N GLU A 104 10.93 0.79 8.75
CA GLU A 104 11.95 0.65 9.78
C GLU A 104 11.74 -0.68 10.53
N ALA A 105 12.69 -1.10 11.35
CA ALA A 105 12.49 -2.29 12.18
C ALA A 105 11.35 -2.04 13.19
N CYS A 106 10.24 -2.77 13.01
CA CYS A 106 9.08 -2.73 13.89
C CYS A 106 8.30 -4.05 13.84
N ASP A 107 7.42 -4.25 14.81
CA ASP A 107 6.50 -5.39 14.85
C ASP A 107 5.35 -5.21 13.85
N MET A 108 4.88 -6.32 13.29
CA MET A 108 3.67 -6.32 12.47
C MET A 108 2.43 -6.47 13.36
N PRO A 109 1.30 -5.83 13.01
CA PRO A 109 0.02 -6.14 13.61
C PRO A 109 -0.31 -7.63 13.50
N ASP A 110 -0.94 -8.21 14.51
CA ASP A 110 -1.33 -9.64 14.53
C ASP A 110 -2.14 -10.03 13.28
N VAL A 111 -3.06 -9.15 12.85
CA VAL A 111 -3.89 -9.34 11.65
C VAL A 111 -3.10 -9.44 10.35
N LEU A 112 -1.83 -9.01 10.31
CA LEU A 112 -0.93 -9.13 9.16
C LEU A 112 0.19 -10.14 9.40
N SER A 113 0.35 -10.67 10.63
CA SER A 113 1.48 -11.52 11.04
C SER A 113 1.66 -12.78 10.20
N HIS A 114 0.58 -13.29 9.60
CA HIS A 114 0.56 -14.45 8.73
C HIS A 114 1.06 -14.17 7.31
N LEU A 115 1.23 -12.90 6.93
CA LEU A 115 1.68 -12.48 5.60
C LEU A 115 3.20 -12.31 5.57
N HIS A 116 3.81 -12.67 4.44
CA HIS A 116 5.20 -12.31 4.16
C HIS A 116 5.32 -10.78 4.00
N ARG A 117 6.43 -10.21 4.48
CA ARG A 117 6.67 -8.76 4.45
C ARG A 117 7.87 -8.39 3.58
N VAL A 118 7.96 -7.12 3.22
CA VAL A 118 9.16 -6.51 2.65
C VAL A 118 9.75 -5.50 3.62
N ASP A 119 11.05 -5.58 3.88
CA ASP A 119 11.77 -4.62 4.71
C ASP A 119 12.52 -3.61 3.81
N LEU A 120 12.06 -2.36 3.72
CA LEU A 120 12.62 -1.37 2.78
C LEU A 120 14.00 -0.86 3.16
N PHE A 121 14.39 -1.04 4.42
CA PHE A 121 15.69 -0.64 4.94
C PHE A 121 16.77 -1.71 4.67
N GLU A 122 16.41 -2.88 4.15
CA GLU A 122 17.36 -3.91 3.74
C GLU A 122 17.82 -3.74 2.28
N ALA A 123 19.02 -4.24 1.99
CA ALA A 123 19.54 -4.27 0.63
C ALA A 123 18.62 -5.06 -0.29
N GLY A 124 18.08 -4.41 -1.32
CA GLY A 124 17.18 -5.03 -2.29
C GLY A 124 15.70 -5.04 -1.88
N GLY A 125 15.32 -4.60 -0.69
CA GLY A 125 13.91 -4.58 -0.24
C GLY A 125 12.98 -3.88 -1.23
N TYR A 126 13.36 -2.70 -1.70
CA TYR A 126 12.61 -1.98 -2.73
C TYR A 126 12.51 -2.76 -4.06
N LYS A 127 13.58 -3.44 -4.49
CA LYS A 127 13.56 -4.25 -5.72
C LYS A 127 12.61 -5.44 -5.55
N GLY A 128 12.58 -6.05 -4.36
CA GLY A 128 11.62 -7.09 -3.99
C GLY A 128 10.17 -6.61 -4.08
N LEU A 129 9.87 -5.43 -3.51
CA LEU A 129 8.54 -4.82 -3.60
C LEU A 129 8.09 -4.60 -5.05
N ILE A 130 8.93 -4.00 -5.89
CA ILE A 130 8.57 -3.74 -7.29
C ILE A 130 8.40 -5.04 -8.08
N ARG A 131 9.20 -6.07 -7.80
CA ARG A 131 9.02 -7.39 -8.41
C ARG A 131 7.65 -7.97 -8.06
N ALA A 132 7.30 -8.01 -6.77
CA ALA A 132 6.01 -8.54 -6.32
C ALA A 132 4.84 -7.77 -6.94
N LEU A 133 4.91 -6.42 -6.97
CA LEU A 133 3.85 -5.60 -7.56
C LEU A 133 3.68 -5.80 -9.06
N ARG A 134 4.72 -6.19 -9.80
CA ARG A 134 4.63 -6.45 -11.24
C ARG A 134 3.95 -7.79 -11.57
N GLU A 135 3.72 -8.65 -10.60
CA GLU A 135 2.98 -9.90 -10.81
C GLU A 135 1.47 -9.66 -10.97
N PHE A 136 0.99 -8.44 -10.70
CA PHE A 136 -0.42 -8.03 -10.78
C PHE A 136 -0.87 -7.46 -12.13
N GLY A 137 0.03 -7.26 -13.10
CA GLY A 137 -0.30 -6.56 -14.37
C GLY A 137 0.53 -6.93 -15.58
#